data_AF-A0A1Y5KLN6-F1
#
_entry.id   AF-A0A1Y5KLN6-F1
#
_cell.length_a   1.000
_cell.length_b   1.000
_cell.length_c   1.000
_cell.angle_alpha   90.00
_cell.angle_beta   90.00
_cell.angle_gamma   90.00
#
_symmetry.space_group_name_H-M   'P 1'
#
loop_
_entity.id
_entity.type
_entity.pdbx_description
1 polymer ?
#
loop_
_entity_poly.entity_id
_entity_poly.type
_entity_poly.pdbx_seq_one_letter_code
_entity_poly.pdbx_strand_id
1 'polypeptide(L)'
;MAKDKGPKRPTRDEFVLEELGERLVEAHQEKENVELEIWNQGSVVGRIVKLDSRTKLIHVEKGNGETERVPFMDIMKVGNAG
;
A
#
# COMPACT_ATOMS: atom_id res chain seq x y z
N MET A 1 -29.44 -7.49 -4.45
CA MET A 1 -28.36 -7.88 -3.52
C MET A 1 -27.48 -6.66 -3.35
N ALA A 2 -27.63 -5.94 -2.23
CA ALA A 2 -26.71 -4.85 -1.91
C ALA A 2 -25.35 -5.52 -1.69
N LYS A 3 -24.34 -5.19 -2.51
CA LYS A 3 -22.95 -5.53 -2.17
C LYS A 3 -22.71 -4.85 -0.82
N ASP A 4 -22.66 -5.63 0.25
CA ASP A 4 -22.30 -5.13 1.56
C ASP A 4 -21.03 -4.30 1.39
N LYS A 5 -21.19 -2.99 1.55
CA LYS A 5 -20.06 -2.07 1.57
C LYS A 5 -19.33 -2.49 2.83
N GLY A 6 -18.19 -3.16 2.66
CA GLY A 6 -17.34 -3.59 3.76
C GLY A 6 -17.09 -2.45 4.75
N PRO A 7 -16.46 -2.74 5.90
CA PRO A 7 -16.32 -1.78 6.97
C PRO A 7 -15.73 -0.47 6.44
N LYS A 8 -16.28 0.67 6.92
CA LYS A 8 -15.85 2.00 6.49
C LYS A 8 -14.35 2.14 6.72
N ARG A 9 -13.63 2.60 5.69
CA ARG A 9 -12.20 2.91 5.80
C ARG A 9 -11.96 3.88 6.97
N PRO A 10 -10.88 3.71 7.73
CA PRO A 10 -10.50 4.67 8.75
C PRO A 10 -10.23 6.04 8.10
N THR A 11 -10.65 7.11 8.76
CA THR A 11 -10.23 8.46 8.41
C THR A 11 -8.79 8.65 8.90
N ARG A 12 -7.91 9.15 8.04
CA ARG A 12 -6.53 9.55 8.39
C ARG A 12 -6.41 11.05 8.17
N ASP A 13 -5.71 11.72 9.08
CA ASP A 13 -5.37 13.13 8.89
C ASP A 13 -4.24 13.29 7.86
N GLU A 14 -3.96 14.54 7.49
CA GLU A 14 -2.95 14.86 6.47
C GLU A 14 -1.55 14.44 6.89
N PHE A 15 -1.21 14.55 8.18
CA PHE A 15 0.10 14.17 8.70
C PHE A 15 0.35 12.67 8.56
N VAL A 16 -0.63 11.83 8.92
CA VAL A 16 -0.53 10.37 8.76
C VAL A 16 -0.44 9.98 7.28
N LEU A 17 -1.15 10.69 6.40
CA LEU A 17 -1.06 10.44 4.95
C LEU A 17 0.29 10.85 4.37
N GLU A 18 0.87 11.95 4.85
CA GLU A 18 2.20 12.41 4.46
C GLU A 18 3.28 11.41 4.89
N GLU A 19 3.28 10.97 6.16
CA GLU A 19 4.22 9.96 6.66
C GLU A 19 4.13 8.63 5.88
N LEU A 20 2.92 8.16 5.57
CA LEU A 20 2.73 6.97 4.74
C LEU A 20 3.31 7.18 3.33
N GLY A 21 3.08 8.36 2.75
CA GLY A 21 3.60 8.73 1.45
C GLY A 21 5.13 8.72 1.41
N GLU A 22 5.77 9.36 2.41
CA GLU A 22 7.23 9.42 2.54
C GLU A 22 7.83 8.02 2.62
N ARG A 23 7.31 7.14 3.49
CA ARG A 23 7.80 5.77 3.62
C ARG A 23 7.67 4.96 2.34
N LEU A 24 6.58 5.13 1.60
CA LEU A 24 6.39 4.43 0.31
C LEU A 24 7.38 4.95 -0.76
N VAL A 25 7.67 6.25 -0.75
CA VAL A 25 8.66 6.85 -1.65
C VAL A 25 10.06 6.36 -1.33
N GLU A 26 10.44 6.36 -0.06
CA GLU A 26 11.72 5.86 0.43
C GLU A 26 11.91 4.39 0.04
N ALA A 27 10.98 3.51 0.42
CA ALA A 27 11.05 2.09 0.07
C ALA A 27 11.13 1.84 -1.45
N HIS A 28 10.44 2.65 -2.26
CA HIS A 28 10.52 2.55 -3.73
C HIS A 28 11.91 2.96 -4.26
N GLN A 29 12.48 4.04 -3.74
CA GLN A 29 13.79 4.55 -4.14
C GLN A 29 14.93 3.60 -3.71
N GLU A 30 14.85 3.11 -2.49
CA GLU A 30 15.83 2.20 -1.89
C GLU A 30 15.66 0.76 -2.37
N LYS A 31 14.57 0.47 -3.10
CA LYS A 31 14.28 -0.85 -3.67
C LYS A 31 14.10 -1.92 -2.59
N GLU A 32 13.62 -1.51 -1.43
CA GLU A 32 13.41 -2.36 -0.28
C GLU A 32 12.20 -3.28 -0.45
N ASN A 33 12.25 -4.39 0.27
CA ASN A 33 11.13 -5.30 0.40
C ASN A 33 10.28 -4.86 1.60
N VAL A 34 8.99 -4.59 1.36
CA VAL A 34 8.07 -4.07 2.38
C VAL A 34 6.92 -5.03 2.62
N GLU A 35 6.31 -4.90 3.79
CA GLU A 35 5.00 -5.43 4.10
C GLU A 35 3.99 -4.27 4.19
N LEU A 36 3.00 -4.28 3.30
CA LEU A 36 1.91 -3.32 3.32
C LEU A 36 0.68 -3.95 3.97
N GLU A 37 0.23 -3.38 5.09
CA GLU A 37 -1.04 -3.80 5.70
C GLU A 37 -2.21 -3.11 5.00
N ILE A 38 -3.13 -3.87 4.41
CA ILE A 38 -4.21 -3.39 3.56
C ILE A 38 -5.55 -3.51 4.28
N TRP A 39 -6.29 -2.41 4.28
CA TRP A 39 -7.60 -2.33 4.92
C TRP A 39 -8.53 -3.44 4.44
N ASN A 40 -8.99 -4.26 5.38
CA ASN A 40 -9.95 -5.34 5.15
C ASN A 40 -9.52 -6.35 4.06
N GLN A 41 -8.21 -6.48 3.80
CA GLN A 41 -7.66 -7.36 2.75
C GLN A 41 -6.43 -8.17 3.19
N GLY A 42 -5.82 -7.87 4.35
CA GLY A 42 -4.63 -8.57 4.84
C GLY A 42 -3.35 -7.81 4.48
N SER A 43 -2.20 -8.48 4.40
CA SER A 43 -0.94 -7.84 4.01
C SER A 43 -0.42 -8.29 2.66
N VAL A 44 0.31 -7.39 1.99
CA VAL A 44 1.01 -7.63 0.74
C VAL A 44 2.50 -7.45 0.99
N VAL A 45 3.28 -8.50 0.74
CA VAL A 45 4.74 -8.48 0.87
C VAL A 45 5.37 -8.44 -0.51
N GLY A 46 6.30 -7.52 -0.71
CA GLY A 46 7.05 -7.41 -1.96
C GLY A 46 7.75 -6.07 -2.11
N ARG A 47 8.28 -5.84 -3.31
CA ARG A 47 8.99 -4.61 -3.64
C ARG A 47 8.10 -3.64 -4.39
N ILE A 48 8.14 -2.36 -4.01
CA ILE A 48 7.41 -1.32 -4.73
C ILE A 48 8.11 -1.04 -6.06
N VAL A 49 7.42 -1.31 -7.17
CA VAL A 49 7.95 -1.12 -8.53
C VAL A 49 7.39 0.12 -9.23
N LYS A 50 6.26 0.65 -8.75
CA LYS A 50 5.66 1.88 -9.28
C LYS A 50 4.79 2.58 -8.25
N LEU A 51 4.91 3.91 -8.19
CA LEU A 51 4.01 4.82 -7.50
C LEU A 51 3.20 5.60 -8.54
N ASP A 52 1.93 5.25 -8.78
CA ASP A 52 1.10 5.87 -9.82
C ASP A 52 0.26 7.01 -9.24
N SER A 53 0.78 8.24 -9.32
CA SER A 53 0.14 9.43 -8.75
C SER A 53 -1.21 9.80 -9.40
N ARG A 54 -1.45 9.34 -10.64
CA ARG A 54 -2.68 9.58 -11.40
C ARG A 54 -3.81 8.68 -10.92
N THR A 55 -3.53 7.40 -10.71
CA THR A 55 -4.53 6.40 -10.27
C THR A 55 -4.53 6.17 -8.76
N LYS A 56 -3.55 6.74 -8.04
CA LYS A 56 -3.31 6.54 -6.61
C LYS A 56 -3.08 5.07 -6.26
N LEU A 57 -2.48 4.31 -7.19
CA LEU A 57 -2.13 2.91 -7.01
C LEU A 57 -0.63 2.75 -6.73
N ILE A 58 -0.33 1.89 -5.78
CA ILE A 58 1.00 1.40 -5.45
C ILE A 58 1.13 0.01 -6.07
N HIS A 59 2.15 -0.18 -6.90
CA HIS A 59 2.39 -1.47 -7.54
C HIS A 59 3.49 -2.20 -6.78
N VAL A 60 3.15 -3.38 -6.26
CA VAL A 60 4.05 -4.22 -5.48
C VAL A 60 4.33 -5.49 -6.27
N GLU A 61 5.60 -5.71 -6.62
CA GLU A 61 6.06 -6.97 -7.19
C GLU A 61 6.33 -7.96 -6.06
N LYS A 62 5.59 -9.07 -6.09
CA LYS A 62 5.71 -10.16 -5.12
C LYS A 62 6.85 -11.10 -5.49
N GLY A 63 7.27 -11.92 -4.54
CA GLY A 63 8.31 -12.94 -4.77
C GLY A 63 7.99 -13.98 -5.84
N ASN A 64 6.72 -14.14 -6.24
CA ASN A 64 6.30 -15.02 -7.33
C ASN A 64 6.31 -14.32 -8.71
N GLY A 65 6.75 -13.06 -8.80
CA GLY A 65 6.78 -12.25 -10.02
C GLY A 65 5.44 -11.60 -10.40
N GLU A 66 4.37 -11.81 -9.62
CA GLU A 66 3.11 -11.12 -9.83
C GLU A 66 3.16 -9.68 -9.30
N THR A 67 2.50 -8.77 -10.01
CA THR A 67 2.33 -7.39 -9.54
C THR A 67 0.94 -7.20 -8.94
N GLU A 68 0.89 -6.92 -7.64
CA GLU A 68 -0.33 -6.48 -6.98
C GLU A 68 -0.47 -4.96 -7.02
N ARG A 69 -1.69 -4.48 -7.21
CA ARG A 69 -2.00 -3.04 -7.30
C ARG A 69 -2.86 -2.67 -6.12
N VAL A 70 -2.30 -1.88 -5.22
CA VAL A 70 -2.91 -1.50 -3.96
C VAL A 70 -3.27 -0.01 -3.99
N PRO A 71 -4.52 0.39 -3.71
CA PRO A 71 -4.84 1.80 -3.55
C PRO A 71 -4.12 2.40 -2.34
N PHE A 72 -3.51 3.57 -2.51
CA PHE A 72 -2.81 4.28 -1.43
C PHE A 72 -3.71 4.45 -0.18
N MET A 73 -4.97 4.81 -0.39
CA MET A 73 -5.93 5.02 0.70
C MET A 73 -6.26 3.73 1.48
N ASP A 74 -5.98 2.56 0.90
CA ASP A 74 -6.25 1.27 1.55
C ASP A 74 -5.04 0.78 2.34
N ILE A 75 -3.85 1.34 2.12
CA ILE A 75 -2.65 1.05 2.91
C ILE A 75 -2.81 1.66 4.30
N MET A 76 -2.65 0.81 5.32
CA MET A 76 -2.73 1.19 6.72
C MET A 76 -1.37 1.40 7.35
N LYS A 77 -0.39 0.61 6.93
CA LYS A 77 0.94 0.60 7.51
C LYS A 77 1.94 0.11 6.48
N VAL A 78 3.14 0.68 6.53
CA VAL A 78 4.33 0.19 5.85
C VAL A 78 5.26 -0.38 6.91
N GLY A 79 5.58 -1.67 6.79
CA GLY A 79 6.58 -2.36 7.61
C GLY A 79 7.70 -2.91 6.73
N ASN A 80 8.79 -3.34 7.37
CA ASN A 80 9.91 -3.98 6.67
C ASN A 80 9.66 -5.48 6.60
N ALA A 81 9.82 -6.06 5.41
CA ALA A 81 9.81 -7.49 5.22
C ALA A 81 11.28 -7.97 5.25
N GLY A 82 11.72 -8.39 6.45
CA GLY A 82 13.07 -8.89 6.70
C GLY A 82 13.40 -10.21 6.00
#